data_AF-A0A523UZR6-F1
#
_entry.id   AF-A0A523UZR6-F1
#
_cell.length_a   1.000
_cell.length_b   1.000
_cell.length_c   1.000
_cell.angle_alpha   90.00
_cell.angle_beta   90.00
_cell.angle_gamma   90.00
#
_symmetry.space_group_name_H-M   'P 1'
#
loop_
_entity.id
_entity.type
_entity.pdbx_description
1 polymer ?
#
loop_
_entity_poly.entity_id
_entity_poly.type
_entity_poly.pdbx_seq_one_letter_code
_entity_poly.pdbx_strand_id
1 'polypeptide(L)'
;MRWVNAFIILLFVALMLYATVGLPDHADPQAPANVHVSPTYIEDSVADTHTPNIVTAVLADYRGYDTLGETVVIFTAGLACILILMKRKANDKATLSKHRHSDRM
;
A
#
# COMPACT_ATOMS: atom_id res chain seq x y z
N MET A 1 -27.82 -0.79 -14.44
CA MET A 1 -26.39 -0.60 -14.12
C MET A 1 -26.03 -0.98 -12.68
N ARG A 2 -26.69 -0.45 -11.62
CA ARG A 2 -26.36 -0.79 -10.21
C ARG A 2 -26.39 -2.31 -9.92
N TRP A 3 -27.40 -3.02 -10.45
CA TRP A 3 -27.52 -4.48 -10.33
C TRP A 3 -26.43 -5.27 -11.06
N VAL A 4 -25.94 -4.75 -12.20
CA VAL A 4 -24.82 -5.35 -12.94
C VAL A 4 -23.53 -5.21 -12.13
N ASN A 5 -23.28 -4.03 -11.55
CA ASN A 5 -22.12 -3.82 -10.69
C ASN A 5 -22.16 -4.70 -9.43
N ALA A 6 -23.34 -4.84 -8.81
CA ALA A 6 -23.52 -5.71 -7.66
C ALA A 6 -23.24 -7.18 -8.01
N PHE A 7 -23.69 -7.64 -9.18
CA PHE A 7 -23.40 -8.98 -9.66
C PHE A 7 -21.90 -9.21 -9.91
N ILE A 8 -21.19 -8.23 -10.50
CA ILE A 8 -19.75 -8.31 -10.72
C ILE A 8 -18.99 -8.39 -9.38
N ILE A 9 -19.36 -7.58 -8.40
CA ILE A 9 -18.74 -7.61 -7.07
C ILE A 9 -18.99 -8.96 -6.40
N LEU A 10 -20.22 -9.48 -6.47
CA LEU A 10 -20.55 -10.79 -5.90
C LEU A 10 -19.73 -11.91 -6.55
N LEU A 11 -19.58 -11.88 -7.87
CA LEU A 11 -18.76 -12.83 -8.60
C LEU A 11 -17.28 -12.76 -8.18
N PHE A 12 -16.74 -11.55 -8.03
CA PHE A 12 -15.36 -11.36 -7.55
C PHE A 12 -15.17 -11.89 -6.11
N VAL A 13 -16.12 -11.61 -5.22
CA VAL A 13 -16.08 -12.14 -3.84
C VAL A 13 -16.15 -13.67 -3.85
N ALA A 14 -17.04 -14.27 -4.65
CA ALA A 14 -17.14 -15.72 -4.77
C ALA A 14 -15.84 -16.33 -5.31
N LEU A 15 -15.19 -15.68 -6.28
CA LEU A 15 -13.88 -16.09 -6.80
C LEU A 15 -12.79 -16.02 -5.72
N MET A 16 -12.74 -14.94 -4.93
CA MET A 16 -11.78 -14.81 -3.82
C MET A 16 -12.00 -15.89 -2.76
N LEU A 17 -13.26 -16.18 -2.40
CA LEU A 17 -13.59 -17.27 -1.48
C LEU A 17 -13.18 -18.64 -2.05
N TYR A 18 -13.45 -18.90 -3.33
CA TYR A 18 -13.01 -20.12 -3.99
C TYR A 18 -11.48 -20.27 -3.96
N ALA A 19 -10.73 -19.19 -4.18
CA ALA A 19 -9.27 -19.21 -4.12
C ALA A 19 -8.74 -19.61 -2.73
N THR A 20 -9.46 -19.29 -1.64
CA THR A 20 -9.05 -19.69 -0.29
C THR A 20 -9.05 -21.19 -0.06
N VAL A 21 -9.81 -21.97 -0.84
CA VAL A 21 -9.80 -23.44 -0.78
C VAL A 21 -8.45 -24.02 -1.22
N GLY A 22 -7.66 -23.28 -1.98
CA GLY A 22 -6.31 -23.69 -2.37
C GLY A 22 -5.20 -23.34 -1.38
N LEU A 23 -5.54 -22.70 -0.24
CA LEU A 23 -4.56 -22.37 0.79
C LEU A 23 -4.28 -23.60 1.67
N PRO A 24 -3.05 -23.71 2.23
CA PRO A 24 -2.77 -24.72 3.25
C PRO A 24 -3.72 -24.63 4.44
N ASP A 25 -3.95 -25.75 5.10
CA ASP A 25 -4.75 -25.80 6.32
C ASP A 25 -4.16 -24.89 7.41
N HIS A 26 -5.05 -24.37 8.26
CA HIS A 26 -4.62 -23.51 9.35
C HIS A 26 -3.67 -24.26 10.29
N ALA A 27 -2.52 -23.64 10.58
CA ALA A 27 -1.45 -24.19 11.41
C ALA A 27 -0.80 -25.48 10.87
N ASP A 28 -0.91 -25.76 9.57
CA ASP A 28 -0.18 -26.86 8.94
C ASP A 28 1.34 -26.66 9.05
N PRO A 29 2.07 -27.54 9.76
CA PRO A 29 3.53 -27.45 9.86
C PRO A 29 4.23 -27.64 8.50
N GLN A 30 3.56 -28.29 7.55
CA GLN A 30 4.07 -28.55 6.20
C GLN A 30 3.67 -27.46 5.20
N ALA A 31 3.03 -26.38 5.64
CA ALA A 31 2.74 -25.24 4.80
C ALA A 31 4.04 -24.70 4.16
N PRO A 32 4.07 -24.41 2.85
CA PRO A 32 5.29 -23.98 2.15
C PRO A 32 6.01 -22.81 2.82
N ALA A 33 5.28 -21.87 3.41
CA ALA A 33 5.86 -20.74 4.15
C ALA A 33 6.69 -21.21 5.36
N ASN A 34 6.20 -22.20 6.10
CA ASN A 34 6.80 -22.70 7.33
C ASN A 34 8.04 -23.55 7.07
N VAL A 35 8.07 -24.31 5.97
CA VAL A 35 9.18 -25.23 5.65
C VAL A 35 10.26 -24.60 4.77
N HIS A 36 9.92 -23.58 3.97
CA HIS A 36 10.84 -23.04 2.98
C HIS A 36 11.49 -21.71 3.39
N VAL A 37 10.70 -20.74 3.87
CA VAL A 37 11.20 -19.37 4.10
C VAL A 37 11.37 -19.03 5.58
N SER A 38 10.49 -19.54 6.44
CA SER A 38 10.57 -19.28 7.88
C SER A 38 11.88 -19.74 8.53
N PRO A 39 12.44 -20.94 8.24
CA PRO A 39 13.66 -21.39 8.89
C PRO A 39 14.84 -20.46 8.62
N THR A 40 15.07 -20.08 7.36
CA THR A 40 16.13 -19.13 6.96
C THR A 40 15.98 -17.79 7.66
N TYR A 41 14.78 -17.22 7.73
CA TYR A 41 14.60 -15.94 8.42
C TYR A 41 14.77 -16.05 9.95
N ILE A 42 14.55 -17.21 10.55
CA ILE A 42 14.71 -17.41 11.99
C ILE A 42 16.17 -17.67 12.36
N GLU A 43 16.85 -18.50 11.57
CA GLU A 43 18.21 -18.98 11.86
C GLU A 43 19.28 -17.98 11.40
N ASP A 44 19.10 -17.38 10.22
CA ASP A 44 20.17 -16.65 9.55
C ASP A 44 20.05 -15.12 9.67
N SER A 45 18.90 -14.55 10.08
CA SER A 45 18.67 -13.10 10.05
C SER A 45 19.73 -12.27 10.79
N VAL A 46 20.15 -12.72 11.97
CA VAL A 46 21.13 -11.99 12.78
C VAL A 46 22.53 -12.06 12.15
N ALA A 47 22.86 -13.19 11.52
CA ALA A 47 24.13 -13.37 10.83
C ALA A 47 24.19 -12.52 9.56
N ASP A 48 23.09 -12.49 8.79
CA ASP A 48 23.03 -11.85 7.48
C ASP A 48 22.87 -10.33 7.56
N THR A 49 22.09 -9.83 8.53
CA THR A 49 21.70 -8.41 8.59
C THR A 49 22.18 -7.67 9.83
N HIS A 50 22.83 -8.37 10.76
CA HIS A 50 23.25 -7.84 12.06
C HIS A 50 22.12 -7.19 12.88
N THR A 51 20.87 -7.50 12.55
CA THR A 51 19.69 -6.95 13.20
C THR A 51 19.01 -8.03 14.05
N PRO A 52 18.85 -7.84 15.38
CA PRO A 52 18.26 -8.85 16.25
C PRO A 52 16.73 -9.01 16.04
N ASN A 53 16.09 -8.04 15.41
CA ASN A 53 14.66 -8.10 15.10
C ASN A 53 14.44 -8.71 13.71
N ILE A 54 13.98 -9.96 13.68
CA ILE A 54 13.68 -10.72 12.46
C ILE A 54 12.69 -9.96 11.55
N VAL A 55 11.67 -9.32 12.11
CA VAL A 55 10.66 -8.61 11.30
C VAL A 55 11.29 -7.41 10.58
N THR A 56 12.13 -6.65 11.28
CA THR A 56 12.86 -5.53 10.68
C THR A 56 13.85 -6.02 9.63
N ALA A 57 14.58 -7.11 9.91
CA ALA A 57 15.49 -7.72 8.94
C ALA A 57 14.76 -8.18 7.66
N VAL A 58 13.58 -8.79 7.81
CA VAL A 58 12.78 -9.22 6.66
C VAL A 58 12.30 -8.03 5.84
N LEU A 59 11.75 -6.98 6.48
CA LEU A 59 11.18 -5.84 5.76
C LEU A 59 12.26 -4.93 5.14
N ALA A 60 13.35 -4.67 5.84
CA ALA A 60 14.37 -3.71 5.41
C ALA A 60 15.46 -4.35 4.55
N ASP A 61 15.92 -5.56 4.88
CA ASP A 61 17.07 -6.19 4.23
C ASP A 61 16.62 -7.23 3.19
N TYR A 62 15.91 -8.29 3.60
CA TYR A 62 15.51 -9.36 2.67
C TYR A 62 14.47 -8.92 1.64
N ARG A 63 13.49 -8.10 2.06
CA ARG A 63 12.38 -7.61 1.23
C ARG A 63 12.34 -6.09 1.15
N GLY A 64 13.52 -5.45 1.24
CA GLY A 64 13.66 -3.99 1.18
C GLY A 64 13.03 -3.33 -0.04
N TYR A 65 12.97 -4.04 -1.19
CA TYR A 65 12.32 -3.53 -2.39
C TYR A 65 10.80 -3.34 -2.23
N ASP A 66 10.12 -4.20 -1.47
CA ASP A 66 8.68 -4.07 -1.22
C ASP A 66 8.41 -2.81 -0.38
N THR A 67 9.19 -2.60 0.68
CA THR A 67 9.10 -1.40 1.55
C THR A 67 9.59 -0.12 0.85
N LEU A 68 10.57 -0.21 -0.07
CA LEU A 68 10.94 0.90 -0.95
C LEU A 68 9.75 1.28 -1.85
N GLY A 69 9.03 0.30 -2.39
CA GLY A 69 7.80 0.52 -3.14
C GLY A 69 6.74 1.24 -2.30
N GLU A 70 6.48 0.76 -1.08
CA GLU A 70 5.53 1.38 -0.14
C GLU A 70 5.89 2.85 0.14
N THR A 71 7.15 3.13 0.43
CA THR A 71 7.62 4.50 0.68
C THR A 71 7.50 5.40 -0.55
N VAL A 72 7.78 4.90 -1.75
CA VAL A 72 7.54 5.64 -3.00
C VAL A 72 6.07 5.96 -3.21
N VAL A 73 5.16 5.02 -2.95
CA VAL A 73 3.71 5.24 -3.06
C VAL A 73 3.25 6.33 -2.09
N ILE A 74 3.62 6.22 -0.82
CA ILE A 74 3.22 7.19 0.22
C ILE A 74 3.83 8.57 -0.08
N PHE A 75 5.09 8.62 -0.47
CA PHE A 75 5.76 9.86 -0.87
C PHE A 75 5.04 10.53 -2.05
N THR A 76 4.71 9.76 -3.08
CA THR A 76 4.00 10.26 -4.27
C THR A 76 2.60 10.77 -3.91
N ALA A 77 1.86 10.05 -3.05
CA ALA A 77 0.56 10.49 -2.56
C ALA A 77 0.66 11.80 -1.76
N GLY A 78 1.65 11.90 -0.87
CA GLY A 78 1.92 13.12 -0.10
C GLY A 78 2.27 14.31 -0.99
N LEU A 79 3.13 14.10 -1.99
CA LEU A 79 3.50 15.13 -2.97
C LEU A 79 2.28 15.59 -3.79
N ALA A 80 1.45 14.66 -4.27
CA ALA A 80 0.22 14.98 -4.98
C ALA A 80 -0.72 15.84 -4.14
N CYS A 81 -0.91 15.49 -2.86
CA CYS A 81 -1.70 16.29 -1.93
C CYS A 81 -1.16 17.72 -1.79
N ILE A 82 0.15 17.90 -1.59
CA ILE A 82 0.79 19.21 -1.48
C ILE A 82 0.56 20.04 -2.75
N LEU A 83 0.80 19.46 -3.93
CA LEU A 83 0.64 20.16 -5.21
C LEU A 83 -0.82 20.59 -5.45
N ILE A 84 -1.79 19.75 -5.12
CA ILE A 84 -3.21 20.08 -5.24
C ILE A 84 -3.59 21.24 -4.29
N LEU A 85 -3.12 21.20 -3.04
CA LEU A 85 -3.39 22.25 -2.06
C LEU A 85 -2.73 23.58 -2.45
N MET A 86 -1.50 23.55 -2.97
CA MET A 86 -0.82 24.74 -3.48
C MET A 86 -1.57 25.37 -4.66
N LYS A 87 -2.04 24.55 -5.61
CA LYS A 87 -2.82 25.02 -6.77
C LYS A 87 -4.15 25.65 -6.33
N ARG A 88 -4.86 25.07 -5.36
CA ARG A 88 -6.10 25.63 -4.81
C ARG A 88 -5.86 27.02 -4.21
N LYS A 89 -4.85 27.18 -3.35
CA LYS A 89 -4.50 28.46 -2.74
C LYS A 89 -4.15 29.54 -3.77
N ALA A 90 -3.49 29.18 -4.86
CA ALA A 90 -3.18 30.11 -5.95
C ALA A 90 -4.44 30.57 -6.70
N ASN A 91 -5.35 29.64 -7.01
CA ASN A 91 -6.62 29.95 -7.67
C ASN A 91 -7.51 30.85 -6.79
N ASP A 92 -7.59 30.58 -5.49
CA ASP A 92 -8.38 31.39 -4.56
C ASP A 92 -7.89 32.85 -4.57
N LYS A 93 -6.57 33.07 -4.48
CA LYS A 93 -5.99 34.43 -4.55
C LYS A 93 -6.32 35.15 -5.87
N ALA A 94 -6.29 34.44 -6.99
CA ALA A 94 -6.62 35.01 -8.29
C ALA A 94 -8.10 35.44 -8.37
N THR A 95 -9.01 34.61 -7.85
CA THR A 95 -10.45 34.90 -7.79
C THR A 95 -10.76 36.12 -6.92
N LEU A 96 -10.13 36.23 -5.74
CA LEU A 96 -10.29 37.39 -4.85
C LEU A 96 -9.80 38.69 -5.51
N SER A 97 -8.67 38.64 -6.22
CA SER A 97 -8.14 39.81 -6.93
C SER A 97 -9.10 40.31 -8.01
N LYS A 98 -9.72 39.39 -8.78
CA LYS A 98 -10.67 39.72 -9.83
C LYS A 98 -11.94 40.39 -9.31
N HIS A 99 -12.51 39.90 -8.21
CA HIS A 99 -13.68 40.53 -7.58
C HIS A 99 -13.36 41.95 -7.10
N ARG A 100 -12.22 42.11 -6.42
CA ARG A 100 -11.79 43.41 -5.88
C ARG A 100 -11.54 44.49 -6.94
N HIS A 101 -11.25 44.09 -8.19
CA HIS A 101 -11.12 45.01 -9.32
C HIS A 101 -12.47 45.33 -9.99
N SER A 102 -13.41 44.38 -10.02
CA SER A 102 -14.77 44.60 -10.53
C SER A 102 -15.57 45.57 -9.65
N ASP A 103 -15.43 45.48 -8.33
CA ASP A 103 -16.15 46.35 -7.37
C ASP A 103 -15.65 47.81 -7.38
N ARG A 104 -14.60 48.12 -8.15
CA ARG A 104 -13.99 49.46 -8.26
C ARG A 104 -14.32 50.19 -9.56
N MET A 105 -15.14 49.59 -10.43
CA MET A 105 -15.66 50.19 -11.67
C MET A 105 -17.15 50.50 -11.51
#